data_AF-A0A160NWS3-F1
#
_entry.id   AF-A0A160NWS3-F1
#
_cell.length_a   1.000
_cell.length_b   1.000
_cell.length_c   1.000
_cell.angle_alpha   90.00
_cell.angle_beta   90.00
_cell.angle_gamma   90.00
#
_symmetry.space_group_name_H-M   'P 1'
#
loop_
_entity.id
_entity.type
_entity.pdbx_description
1 polymer ?
#
loop_
_entity_poly.entity_id
_entity_poly.type
_entity_poly.pdbx_seq_one_letter_code
_entity_poly.pdbx_strand_id
1 'polypeptide(L)'
;MPDCSCPDDGYPCKHAAALCYQAARLLDEDPFVLFLMRGRGEQELLASLARRNAARSAVEQTERAERSREAGPQGRTDGAPTLPSVLARTVLAPSGGPAAPLLPPPLPAPGGPGRPAVFPADPEAPDPLALDLLATEAAARAHLLLTTGRDPVAGLTPWQDAVRLAAAHPGSGLTASTRALYRDLAHAQDRTPTDLARAVAAWRQGGAAGLAVLEEPWDPPAGPFDRARPALIAADLPAFRPWRNRLSTASLQLRLGRDGLWYGYESDAGREDWWPRGTPDADPVGVITALLGR
;
A
#
# COMPACT_ATOMS: atom_id res chain seq x y z
N MET A 1 7.15 -35.74 18.28
CA MET A 1 8.57 -35.48 17.95
C MET A 1 9.30 -36.81 17.93
N PRO A 2 10.26 -37.04 17.02
CA PRO A 2 11.04 -38.27 16.99
C PRO A 2 11.80 -38.43 18.32
N ASP A 3 11.79 -39.64 18.87
CA ASP A 3 12.53 -39.97 20.09
C ASP A 3 14.02 -40.13 19.76
N CYS A 4 14.89 -39.58 20.60
CA CYS A 4 16.32 -39.59 20.39
C CYS A 4 17.03 -39.94 21.71
N SER A 5 17.87 -40.97 21.68
CA SER A 5 18.64 -41.43 22.85
C SER A 5 19.89 -40.60 23.14
N CYS A 6 19.99 -39.37 22.63
CA CYS A 6 21.16 -38.52 22.85
C CYS A 6 21.08 -37.84 24.24
N PRO A 7 22.22 -37.53 24.88
CA PRO A 7 22.26 -36.93 26.21
C PRO A 7 21.91 -35.42 26.22
N ASP A 8 21.25 -34.93 25.17
CA ASP A 8 20.88 -33.52 24.99
C ASP A 8 19.50 -33.28 25.64
N ASP A 9 19.42 -32.29 26.51
CA ASP A 9 18.23 -31.92 27.29
C ASP A 9 17.32 -30.91 26.57
N GLY A 10 17.68 -30.47 25.36
CA GLY A 10 16.83 -29.65 24.51
C GLY A 10 15.58 -30.39 24.00
N TYR A 11 14.45 -29.68 23.87
CA TYR A 11 13.20 -30.23 23.31
C TYR A 11 12.66 -29.39 22.14
N PRO A 12 12.81 -29.85 20.87
CA PRO A 12 13.54 -31.04 20.45
C PRO A 12 15.07 -30.87 20.57
N CYS A 13 15.79 -31.96 20.79
CA CYS A 13 17.25 -31.96 20.79
C CYS A 13 17.78 -31.63 19.38
N LYS A 14 19.06 -31.24 19.26
CA LYS A 14 19.63 -30.85 17.95
C LYS A 14 19.54 -31.95 16.88
N HIS A 15 19.59 -33.22 17.29
CA HIS A 15 19.46 -34.36 16.37
C HIS A 15 18.02 -34.54 15.89
N ALA A 16 17.04 -34.46 16.80
CA ALA A 16 15.63 -34.50 16.44
C ALA A 16 15.25 -33.31 15.55
N ALA A 17 15.78 -32.11 15.84
CA ALA A 17 15.62 -30.94 15.00
C ALA A 17 16.24 -31.14 13.60
N ALA A 18 17.49 -31.62 13.51
CA ALA A 18 18.16 -31.91 12.25
C ALA A 18 17.38 -32.94 11.41
N LEU A 19 16.85 -33.99 12.04
CA LEU A 19 16.00 -34.98 11.37
C LEU A 19 14.72 -34.36 10.83
N CYS A 20 14.06 -33.49 11.61
CA CYS A 20 12.87 -32.77 11.16
C CYS A 20 13.17 -31.86 9.96
N TYR A 21 14.28 -31.12 9.97
CA TYR A 21 14.69 -30.29 8.83
C TYR A 21 14.99 -31.12 7.59
N GLN A 22 15.68 -32.24 7.74
CA GLN A 22 15.95 -33.13 6.61
C GLN A 22 14.67 -33.75 6.05
N ALA A 23 13.74 -34.15 6.92
CA ALA A 23 12.44 -34.68 6.49
C ALA A 23 11.60 -33.61 5.77
N ALA A 24 11.60 -32.37 6.24
CA ALA A 24 10.92 -31.26 5.57
C ALA A 24 11.47 -31.02 4.16
N ARG A 25 12.80 -31.01 3.99
CA ARG A 25 13.44 -30.88 2.67
C ARG A 25 13.01 -31.98 1.70
N LEU A 26 12.96 -33.23 2.16
CA LEU A 26 12.52 -34.35 1.31
C LEU A 26 11.05 -34.22 0.89
N LEU A 27 10.20 -33.65 1.75
CA LEU A 27 8.79 -33.40 1.43
C LEU A 27 8.61 -32.23 0.46
N ASP A 28 9.44 -31.20 0.55
CA ASP A 28 9.45 -30.07 -0.37
C ASP A 28 9.92 -30.50 -1.76
N GLU A 29 10.90 -31.40 -1.84
CA GLU A 29 11.41 -31.97 -3.10
C GLU A 29 10.42 -32.99 -3.72
N ASP A 30 9.80 -33.84 -2.90
CA ASP A 30 8.79 -34.81 -3.35
C ASP A 30 7.64 -34.99 -2.32
N PRO A 31 6.43 -34.45 -2.60
CA PRO A 31 5.30 -34.59 -1.70
C PRO A 31 4.76 -36.02 -1.59
N PHE A 32 5.08 -36.93 -2.54
CA PHE A 32 4.63 -38.32 -2.47
C PHE A 32 5.32 -39.11 -1.35
N VAL A 33 6.47 -38.65 -0.86
CA VAL A 33 7.16 -39.23 0.30
C VAL A 33 6.24 -39.26 1.53
N LEU A 34 5.35 -38.26 1.70
CA LEU A 34 4.36 -38.27 2.79
C LEU A 34 3.39 -39.45 2.71
N PHE A 35 2.94 -39.78 1.50
CA PHE A 35 2.03 -40.89 1.26
C PHE A 35 2.76 -42.23 1.35
N LEU A 36 4.01 -42.27 0.88
CA LEU A 36 4.88 -43.43 1.00
C LEU A 36 5.13 -43.80 2.47
N MET A 37 5.41 -42.81 3.33
CA MET A 37 5.51 -43.02 4.79
C MET A 37 4.20 -43.54 5.41
N ARG A 38 3.05 -43.26 4.79
CA ARG A 38 1.74 -43.82 5.18
C ARG A 38 1.41 -45.14 4.47
N GLY A 39 2.38 -45.75 3.79
CA GLY A 39 2.23 -47.04 3.12
C GLY A 39 1.48 -46.97 1.80
N ARG A 40 1.38 -45.80 1.15
CA ARG A 40 0.74 -45.66 -0.17
C ARG A 40 1.73 -45.18 -1.23
N GLY A 41 1.89 -45.97 -2.28
CA GLY A 41 2.72 -45.59 -3.43
C GLY A 41 2.08 -44.50 -4.28
N GLU A 42 2.91 -43.73 -4.97
CA GLU A 42 2.47 -42.68 -5.91
C GLU A 42 1.51 -43.22 -6.98
N GLN A 43 1.91 -44.29 -7.68
CA GLN A 43 1.10 -44.86 -8.77
C GLN A 43 -0.26 -45.37 -8.28
N GLU A 44 -0.28 -45.99 -7.09
CA GLU A 44 -1.51 -46.47 -6.46
C GLU A 44 -2.44 -45.29 -6.12
N LEU A 45 -1.88 -44.21 -5.57
CA LEU A 45 -2.60 -42.99 -5.25
C LEU A 45 -3.19 -42.33 -6.50
N LEU A 46 -2.37 -42.13 -7.53
CA LEU A 46 -2.81 -41.52 -8.80
C LEU A 46 -3.87 -42.38 -9.49
N ALA A 47 -3.70 -43.70 -9.50
CA ALA A 47 -4.69 -44.61 -10.05
C ALA A 47 -6.02 -44.55 -9.27
N SER A 48 -5.97 -44.46 -7.94
CA SER A 48 -7.18 -44.31 -7.12
C SER A 48 -7.88 -42.97 -7.37
N LEU A 49 -7.14 -41.88 -7.57
CA LEU A 49 -7.69 -40.57 -7.90
C LEU A 49 -8.30 -40.57 -9.31
N ALA A 50 -7.60 -41.13 -10.29
CA ALA A 50 -8.10 -41.26 -11.66
C ALA A 50 -9.42 -42.04 -11.72
N ARG A 51 -9.53 -43.16 -10.99
CA ARG A 51 -10.79 -43.93 -10.90
C ARG A 51 -11.94 -43.12 -10.29
N ARG A 52 -11.68 -42.38 -9.20
CA ARG A 52 -12.71 -41.53 -8.57
C ARG A 52 -13.16 -40.40 -9.49
N ASN A 53 -12.22 -39.75 -10.18
CA ASN A 53 -12.52 -38.70 -11.12
C ASN A 53 -13.29 -39.23 -12.32
N ALA A 54 -12.90 -40.37 -12.89
CA ALA A 54 -13.63 -41.02 -13.98
C ALA A 54 -15.07 -41.39 -13.58
N ALA A 55 -15.26 -41.93 -12.36
CA ALA A 55 -16.60 -42.23 -11.85
C ALA A 55 -17.46 -40.96 -11.70
N ARG A 56 -16.89 -39.87 -11.19
CA ARG A 56 -17.58 -38.58 -11.05
C ARG A 56 -17.92 -37.99 -12.42
N SER A 57 -16.98 -38.00 -13.37
CA SER A 57 -17.23 -37.56 -14.75
C SER A 57 -18.27 -38.41 -15.47
N ALA A 58 -18.33 -39.72 -15.20
CA ALA A 58 -19.36 -40.59 -15.76
C ALA A 58 -20.75 -40.22 -15.22
N VAL A 59 -20.88 -39.99 -13.90
CA VAL A 59 -22.14 -39.51 -13.30
C VAL A 59 -22.56 -38.18 -13.93
N GLU A 60 -21.65 -37.21 -14.05
CA GLU A 60 -21.93 -35.92 -14.69
C GLU A 60 -22.35 -36.07 -16.16
N GLN A 61 -21.75 -37.01 -16.90
CA GLN A 61 -22.11 -37.32 -18.28
C GLN A 61 -23.47 -38.01 -18.38
N THR A 62 -23.78 -38.95 -17.48
CA THR A 62 -25.09 -39.61 -17.43
C THR A 62 -26.17 -38.59 -17.12
N GLU A 63 -25.98 -37.73 -16.12
CA GLU A 63 -26.89 -36.63 -15.84
C GLU A 63 -27.04 -35.66 -17.03
N ARG A 64 -25.96 -35.37 -17.78
CA ARG A 64 -26.04 -34.56 -19.02
C ARG A 64 -26.80 -35.27 -20.13
N ALA A 65 -26.65 -36.59 -20.26
CA ALA A 65 -27.34 -37.39 -21.26
C ALA A 65 -28.83 -37.55 -20.92
N GLU A 66 -29.18 -37.69 -19.64
CA GLU A 66 -30.57 -37.71 -19.15
C GLU A 66 -31.26 -36.38 -19.40
N ARG A 67 -30.60 -35.25 -19.03
CA ARG A 67 -31.09 -33.90 -19.37
C ARG A 67 -31.27 -33.68 -20.88
N SER A 68 -30.40 -34.28 -21.71
CA SER A 68 -30.51 -34.22 -23.18
C SER A 68 -31.62 -35.10 -23.75
N ARG A 69 -32.05 -36.15 -23.04
CA ARG A 69 -33.16 -37.04 -23.46
C ARG A 69 -34.53 -36.48 -23.09
N GLU A 70 -34.60 -35.73 -21.99
CA GLU A 70 -35.81 -35.03 -21.55
C GLU A 70 -36.13 -33.79 -22.42
N ALA A 71 -35.12 -33.22 -23.07
CA ALA A 71 -35.27 -32.18 -24.08
C ALA A 71 -35.49 -32.79 -25.49
N GLY A 72 -36.75 -32.97 -25.90
CA GLY A 72 -37.11 -33.51 -27.22
C GLY A 72 -36.61 -32.69 -28.44
N PRO A 73 -36.89 -33.12 -29.69
CA PRO A 73 -36.16 -32.72 -30.91
C PRO A 73 -36.31 -31.26 -31.39
N GLN A 74 -36.93 -30.37 -30.62
CA GLN A 74 -37.42 -29.06 -31.08
C GLN A 74 -36.82 -27.86 -30.33
N GLY A 75 -35.64 -28.01 -29.72
CA GLY A 75 -35.01 -26.94 -28.95
C GLY A 75 -33.51 -26.78 -29.16
N ARG A 76 -33.03 -26.68 -30.42
CA ARG A 76 -31.74 -26.02 -30.65
C ARG A 76 -31.94 -24.51 -30.56
N THR A 77 -31.70 -23.98 -29.38
CA THR A 77 -31.41 -22.57 -29.15
C THR A 77 -30.03 -22.51 -28.51
N ASP A 78 -29.12 -21.71 -29.07
CA ASP A 78 -27.84 -21.34 -28.46
C ASP A 78 -28.07 -20.52 -27.17
N GLY A 79 -28.62 -21.18 -26.16
CA GLY A 79 -28.93 -20.64 -24.86
C GLY A 79 -28.27 -21.49 -23.80
N ALA A 80 -27.58 -20.83 -22.87
CA ALA A 80 -27.14 -21.44 -21.62
C ALA A 80 -28.28 -22.30 -21.03
N PRO A 81 -27.99 -23.47 -20.44
CA PRO A 81 -29.01 -24.35 -19.92
C PRO A 81 -29.93 -23.56 -19.00
N THR A 82 -31.22 -23.51 -19.34
CA THR A 82 -32.25 -22.89 -18.52
C THR A 82 -32.47 -23.79 -17.32
N LEU A 83 -31.60 -23.61 -16.32
CA LEU A 83 -31.84 -24.11 -14.99
C LEU A 83 -33.18 -23.52 -14.51
N PRO A 84 -34.01 -24.28 -13.78
CA PRO A 84 -35.11 -23.70 -13.03
C PRO A 84 -34.54 -22.57 -12.19
N SER A 85 -34.80 -21.34 -12.61
CA SER A 85 -34.20 -20.15 -12.04
C SER A 85 -35.34 -19.22 -11.68
N VAL A 86 -35.33 -18.82 -10.42
CA VAL A 86 -36.19 -17.74 -9.94
C VAL A 86 -35.37 -16.47 -10.08
N LEU A 87 -35.97 -15.42 -10.63
CA LEU A 87 -35.32 -14.10 -10.67
C LEU A 87 -34.88 -13.73 -9.25
N ALA A 88 -33.61 -13.34 -9.08
CA ALA A 88 -33.06 -13.02 -7.75
C ALA A 88 -33.93 -12.01 -7.00
N ARG A 89 -34.47 -11.01 -7.71
CA ARG A 89 -35.42 -10.02 -7.16
C ARG A 89 -36.73 -10.61 -6.64
N THR A 90 -37.15 -11.78 -7.11
CA THR A 90 -38.39 -12.45 -6.69
C THR A 90 -38.14 -13.34 -5.47
N VAL A 91 -36.94 -13.90 -5.33
CA VAL A 91 -36.49 -14.58 -4.09
C VAL A 91 -36.20 -13.58 -2.97
N LEU A 92 -35.58 -12.45 -3.34
CA LEU A 92 -35.25 -11.34 -2.44
C LEU A 92 -36.38 -10.33 -2.28
N ALA A 93 -37.49 -10.49 -3.02
CA ALA A 93 -38.69 -9.69 -2.80
C ALA A 93 -39.14 -9.91 -1.36
N PRO A 94 -39.61 -8.87 -0.65
CA PRO A 94 -40.17 -9.00 0.69
C PRO A 94 -41.54 -9.69 0.62
N SER A 95 -41.56 -10.92 0.13
CA SER A 95 -42.67 -11.84 0.32
C SER A 95 -42.59 -12.27 1.78
N GLY A 96 -43.68 -12.13 2.53
CA GLY A 96 -43.77 -12.33 3.99
C GLY A 96 -43.51 -13.76 4.50
N GLY A 97 -42.50 -14.44 3.98
CA GLY A 97 -41.90 -15.65 4.54
C GLY A 97 -41.03 -15.34 5.76
N PRO A 98 -40.54 -16.39 6.45
CA PRO A 98 -39.77 -16.22 7.68
C PRO A 98 -38.59 -15.29 7.44
N ALA A 99 -38.46 -14.28 8.31
CA ALA A 99 -37.45 -13.23 8.20
C ALA A 99 -36.08 -13.83 7.85
N ALA A 100 -35.47 -13.32 6.77
CA ALA A 100 -34.10 -13.68 6.44
C ALA A 100 -33.25 -13.55 7.71
N PRO A 101 -32.37 -14.53 8.01
CA PRO A 101 -31.52 -14.44 9.19
C PRO A 101 -30.77 -13.12 9.12
N LEU A 102 -30.92 -12.30 10.17
CA LEU A 102 -30.21 -11.03 10.27
C LEU A 102 -28.73 -11.32 10.05
N LEU A 103 -28.10 -10.54 9.16
CA LEU A 103 -26.66 -10.61 9.00
C LEU A 103 -26.02 -10.44 10.38
N PRO A 104 -25.02 -11.26 10.74
CA PRO A 104 -24.30 -11.03 11.98
C PRO A 104 -23.77 -9.59 11.96
N PRO A 105 -23.75 -8.91 13.12
CA PRO A 105 -23.22 -7.56 13.18
C PRO A 105 -21.79 -7.56 12.63
N PRO A 106 -21.38 -6.51 11.90
CA PRO A 106 -20.02 -6.43 11.37
C PRO A 106 -19.03 -6.56 12.52
N LEU A 107 -17.91 -7.24 12.22
CA LEU A 107 -16.83 -7.34 13.19
C LEU A 107 -16.34 -5.94 13.56
N PRO A 108 -15.97 -5.71 14.85
CA PRO A 108 -15.41 -4.43 15.24
C PRO A 108 -14.12 -4.17 14.45
N ALA A 109 -13.93 -2.93 14.03
CA ALA A 109 -12.69 -2.54 13.38
C ALA A 109 -11.51 -2.77 14.33
N PRO A 110 -10.36 -3.28 13.84
CA PRO A 110 -9.14 -3.37 14.63
C PRO A 110 -8.75 -2.00 15.19
N GLY A 111 -8.08 -1.94 16.34
CA GLY A 111 -7.63 -0.68 16.95
C GLY A 111 -6.48 0.02 16.22
N GLY A 112 -5.92 -0.59 15.17
CA GLY A 112 -4.84 -0.04 14.37
C GLY A 112 -4.52 -0.93 13.16
N PRO A 113 -3.57 -0.49 12.31
CA PRO A 113 -3.13 -1.28 11.17
C PRO A 113 -2.44 -2.57 11.61
N GLY A 114 -2.62 -3.62 10.81
CA GLY A 114 -1.90 -4.89 10.99
C GLY A 114 -0.40 -4.70 10.82
N ARG A 115 0.40 -5.55 11.47
CA ARG A 115 1.84 -5.61 11.24
C ARG A 115 2.14 -6.63 10.14
N PRO A 116 2.95 -6.29 9.14
CA PRO A 116 3.35 -7.25 8.12
C PRO A 116 4.16 -8.40 8.73
N ALA A 117 4.13 -9.54 8.05
CA ALA A 117 5.00 -10.67 8.39
C ALA A 117 6.45 -10.33 8.04
N VAL A 118 7.41 -10.90 8.78
CA VAL A 118 8.82 -10.80 8.43
C VAL A 118 9.08 -11.64 7.19
N PHE A 119 9.55 -11.01 6.12
CA PHE A 119 9.88 -11.69 4.87
C PHE A 119 11.33 -12.23 4.92
N PRO A 120 11.57 -13.52 4.61
CA PRO A 120 12.94 -14.03 4.49
C PRO A 120 13.66 -13.38 3.31
N ALA A 121 14.98 -13.23 3.41
CA ALA A 121 15.78 -12.75 2.30
C ALA A 121 15.83 -13.80 1.19
N ASP A 122 15.54 -13.39 -0.04
CA ASP A 122 15.62 -14.21 -1.25
C ASP A 122 16.35 -13.40 -2.33
N PRO A 123 17.43 -13.92 -2.94
CA PRO A 123 18.19 -13.21 -3.98
C PRO A 123 17.40 -12.89 -5.25
N GLU A 124 16.33 -13.63 -5.54
CA GLU A 124 15.46 -13.40 -6.70
C GLU A 124 14.25 -12.50 -6.36
N ALA A 125 14.05 -12.20 -5.07
CA ALA A 125 12.97 -11.34 -4.60
C ALA A 125 13.39 -9.86 -4.52
N PRO A 126 12.42 -8.93 -4.52
CA PRO A 126 12.66 -7.53 -4.18
C PRO A 126 13.32 -7.40 -2.81
N ASP A 127 14.06 -6.30 -2.60
CA ASP A 127 14.69 -5.96 -1.33
C ASP A 127 13.71 -6.15 -0.15
N PRO A 128 14.04 -7.00 0.86
CA PRO A 128 13.12 -7.31 1.95
C PRO A 128 12.67 -6.07 2.73
N LEU A 129 13.54 -5.05 2.83
CA LEU A 129 13.16 -3.78 3.44
C LEU A 129 12.11 -3.07 2.57
N ALA A 130 12.31 -2.93 1.27
CA ALA A 130 11.30 -2.37 0.37
C ALA A 130 9.95 -3.10 0.47
N LEU A 131 9.96 -4.44 0.62
CA LEU A 131 8.74 -5.24 0.76
C LEU A 131 8.04 -5.00 2.11
N ASP A 132 8.79 -4.97 3.21
CA ASP A 132 8.27 -4.65 4.55
C ASP A 132 7.60 -3.27 4.58
N LEU A 133 8.21 -2.30 3.90
CA LEU A 133 7.69 -0.95 3.74
C LEU A 133 6.38 -0.91 2.96
N LEU A 134 6.34 -1.57 1.80
CA LEU A 134 5.12 -1.67 0.98
C LEU A 134 3.99 -2.36 1.75
N ALA A 135 4.31 -3.42 2.51
CA ALA A 135 3.32 -4.15 3.29
C ALA A 135 2.81 -3.33 4.48
N THR A 136 3.68 -2.57 5.15
CA THR A 136 3.31 -1.62 6.22
C THR A 136 2.36 -0.54 5.69
N GLU A 137 2.68 0.07 4.54
CA GLU A 137 1.85 1.08 3.90
C GLU A 137 0.50 0.52 3.44
N ALA A 138 0.48 -0.69 2.89
CA ALA A 138 -0.76 -1.37 2.51
C ALA A 138 -1.67 -1.63 3.72
N ALA A 139 -1.08 -2.06 4.86
CA ALA A 139 -1.82 -2.25 6.10
C ALA A 139 -2.39 -0.94 6.66
N ALA A 140 -1.61 0.15 6.62
CA ALA A 140 -2.06 1.48 7.02
C ALA A 140 -3.22 1.99 6.15
N ARG A 141 -3.09 1.88 4.82
CA ARG A 141 -4.13 2.25 3.85
C ARG A 141 -5.41 1.43 4.05
N ALA A 142 -5.29 0.10 4.21
CA ALA A 142 -6.43 -0.78 4.44
C ALA A 142 -7.19 -0.42 5.73
N HIS A 143 -6.46 -0.11 6.79
CA HIS A 143 -7.04 0.32 8.06
C HIS A 143 -7.78 1.67 7.95
N LEU A 144 -7.20 2.66 7.26
CA LEU A 144 -7.87 3.94 6.98
C LEU A 144 -9.13 3.76 6.14
N LEU A 145 -9.06 2.94 5.09
CA LEU A 145 -10.22 2.65 4.25
C LEU A 145 -11.34 1.96 5.05
N LEU A 146 -11.00 1.01 5.90
CA LEU A 146 -11.96 0.29 6.74
C LEU A 146 -12.63 1.21 7.78
N THR A 147 -11.89 2.14 8.38
CA THR A 147 -12.37 2.98 9.49
C THR A 147 -13.05 4.27 9.03
N THR A 148 -12.64 4.83 7.89
CA THR A 148 -13.14 6.13 7.41
C THR A 148 -13.92 6.05 6.10
N GLY A 149 -13.84 4.92 5.39
CA GLY A 149 -14.37 4.77 4.03
C GLY A 149 -13.62 5.58 2.98
N ARG A 150 -12.48 6.19 3.33
CA ARG A 150 -11.67 7.03 2.44
C ARG A 150 -10.34 6.36 2.17
N ASP A 151 -9.94 6.40 0.91
CA ASP A 151 -8.63 5.96 0.47
C ASP A 151 -7.68 7.16 0.39
N PRO A 152 -6.63 7.24 1.23
CA PRO A 152 -5.69 8.37 1.24
C PRO A 152 -4.83 8.46 -0.02
N VAL A 153 -4.77 7.40 -0.84
CA VAL A 153 -4.01 7.36 -2.08
C VAL A 153 -4.90 7.62 -3.30
N ALA A 154 -6.22 7.51 -3.13
CA ALA A 154 -7.16 7.78 -4.22
C ALA A 154 -7.05 9.24 -4.67
N GLY A 155 -6.73 9.43 -5.95
CA GLY A 155 -6.58 10.75 -6.56
C GLY A 155 -5.16 11.31 -6.56
N LEU A 156 -4.19 10.62 -5.94
CA LEU A 156 -2.78 11.00 -6.08
C LEU A 156 -2.26 10.62 -7.47
N THR A 157 -1.43 11.49 -8.04
CA THR A 157 -0.65 11.15 -9.24
C THR A 157 0.47 10.15 -8.88
N PRO A 158 1.02 9.40 -9.86
CA PRO A 158 2.16 8.51 -9.60
C PRO A 158 3.34 9.23 -8.93
N TRP A 159 3.61 10.48 -9.31
CA TRP A 159 4.63 11.30 -8.68
C TRP A 159 4.30 11.64 -7.22
N GLN A 160 3.07 12.07 -6.94
CA GLN A 160 2.64 12.37 -5.57
C GLN A 160 2.71 11.13 -4.67
N ASP A 161 2.32 9.96 -5.19
CA ASP A 161 2.42 8.71 -4.44
C ASP A 161 3.88 8.28 -4.20
N ALA A 162 4.77 8.46 -5.19
CA ALA A 162 6.20 8.22 -5.02
C ALA A 162 6.81 9.13 -3.93
N VAL A 163 6.45 10.41 -3.91
CA VAL A 163 6.88 11.36 -2.86
C VAL A 163 6.32 10.96 -1.50
N ARG A 164 5.03 10.61 -1.42
CA ARG A 164 4.38 10.14 -0.19
C ARG A 164 5.07 8.90 0.37
N LEU A 165 5.33 7.91 -0.49
CA LEU A 165 6.05 6.69 -0.13
C LEU A 165 7.44 7.05 0.39
N ALA A 166 8.23 7.84 -0.34
CA ALA A 166 9.56 8.23 0.12
C ALA A 166 9.53 9.02 1.46
N ALA A 167 8.52 9.87 1.66
CA ALA A 167 8.38 10.68 2.88
C ALA A 167 8.04 9.87 4.14
N ALA A 168 7.30 8.77 4.00
CA ALA A 168 6.93 7.87 5.10
C ALA A 168 8.13 7.16 5.75
N HIS A 169 9.30 7.16 5.08
CA HIS A 169 10.49 6.44 5.54
C HIS A 169 11.47 7.33 6.31
N PRO A 170 11.69 7.09 7.61
CA PRO A 170 12.75 7.74 8.37
C PRO A 170 14.13 7.37 7.80
N GLY A 171 15.06 8.32 7.75
CA GLY A 171 16.45 8.05 7.34
C GLY A 171 16.72 8.10 5.83
N SER A 172 15.90 8.81 5.07
CA SER A 172 16.08 9.10 3.64
C SER A 172 17.54 9.37 3.25
N GLY A 173 18.16 8.42 2.55
CA GLY A 173 19.51 8.55 2.01
C GLY A 173 20.65 8.13 2.93
N LEU A 174 20.36 7.68 4.16
CA LEU A 174 21.39 7.26 5.13
C LEU A 174 21.91 5.84 4.86
N THR A 175 21.05 4.94 4.39
CA THR A 175 21.40 3.53 4.10
C THR A 175 21.53 3.28 2.59
N ALA A 176 22.21 2.19 2.22
CA ALA A 176 22.29 1.78 0.82
C ALA A 176 20.89 1.51 0.22
N SER A 177 20.02 0.82 0.97
CA SER A 177 18.65 0.49 0.56
C SER A 177 17.79 1.74 0.38
N THR A 178 17.85 2.71 1.30
CA THR A 178 17.09 3.98 1.15
C THR A 178 17.59 4.83 -0.01
N ARG A 179 18.90 4.83 -0.30
CA ARG A 179 19.45 5.48 -1.51
C ARG A 179 18.99 4.81 -2.80
N ALA A 180 18.93 3.47 -2.82
CA ALA A 180 18.41 2.73 -3.95
C ALA A 180 16.94 3.07 -4.20
N LEU A 181 16.11 3.05 -3.16
CA LEU A 181 14.70 3.44 -3.25
C LEU A 181 14.51 4.85 -3.83
N TYR A 182 15.25 5.84 -3.34
CA TYR A 182 15.17 7.22 -3.84
C TYR A 182 15.55 7.33 -5.32
N ARG A 183 16.62 6.63 -5.72
CA ARG A 183 17.04 6.59 -7.12
C ARG A 183 15.98 5.95 -8.00
N ASP A 184 15.46 4.81 -7.58
CA ASP A 184 14.55 4.02 -8.41
C ASP A 184 13.18 4.71 -8.54
N LEU A 185 12.65 5.30 -7.45
CA LEU A 185 11.43 6.12 -7.47
C LEU A 185 11.59 7.38 -8.34
N ALA A 186 12.70 8.10 -8.19
CA ALA A 186 12.94 9.30 -8.98
C ALA A 186 13.07 8.95 -10.47
N HIS A 187 13.82 7.89 -10.80
CA HIS A 187 14.03 7.48 -12.18
C HIS A 187 12.74 6.99 -12.85
N ALA A 188 11.86 6.31 -12.11
CA ALA A 188 10.55 5.89 -12.60
C ALA A 188 9.60 7.06 -12.92
N GLN A 189 9.91 8.28 -12.46
CA GLN A 189 9.14 9.50 -12.68
C GLN A 189 9.89 10.52 -13.55
N ASP A 190 10.98 10.10 -14.20
CA ASP A 190 11.88 10.96 -15.00
C ASP A 190 12.43 12.17 -14.22
N ARG A 191 12.73 11.96 -12.92
CA ARG A 191 13.27 12.97 -12.00
C ARG A 191 14.62 12.56 -11.43
N THR A 192 15.31 13.53 -10.84
CA THR A 192 16.55 13.26 -10.10
C THR A 192 16.27 12.91 -8.63
N PRO A 193 17.17 12.18 -7.95
CA PRO A 193 17.05 11.94 -6.51
C PRO A 193 16.98 13.23 -5.69
N THR A 194 17.60 14.31 -6.17
CA THR A 194 17.55 15.64 -5.54
C THR A 194 16.16 16.25 -5.65
N ASP A 195 15.49 16.13 -6.81
CA ASP A 195 14.10 16.58 -6.98
C ASP A 195 13.17 15.83 -6.02
N LEU A 196 13.34 14.50 -5.91
CA LEU A 196 12.57 13.68 -4.97
C LEU A 196 12.85 14.09 -3.51
N ALA A 197 14.11 14.33 -3.14
CA ALA A 197 14.45 14.80 -1.79
C ALA A 197 13.80 16.15 -1.47
N ARG A 198 13.79 17.09 -2.42
CA ARG A 198 13.15 18.40 -2.27
C ARG A 198 11.62 18.26 -2.16
N ALA A 199 11.01 17.39 -2.96
CA ALA A 199 9.59 17.08 -2.91
C ALA A 199 9.19 16.40 -1.60
N VAL A 200 10.00 15.47 -1.09
CA VAL A 200 9.80 14.83 0.22
C VAL A 200 9.89 15.85 1.35
N ALA A 201 10.83 16.79 1.31
CA ALA A 201 10.90 17.87 2.29
C ALA A 201 9.62 18.73 2.28
N ALA A 202 9.09 19.04 1.10
CA ALA A 202 7.85 19.80 0.95
C ALA A 202 6.62 19.00 1.45
N TRP A 203 6.58 17.70 1.15
CA TRP A 203 5.54 16.80 1.64
C TRP A 203 5.58 16.65 3.17
N ARG A 204 6.76 16.60 3.78
CA ARG A 204 6.90 16.57 5.24
C ARG A 204 6.49 17.89 5.88
N GLN A 205 6.70 19.02 5.18
CA GLN A 205 6.31 20.34 5.66
C GLN A 205 4.78 20.52 5.69
N GLY A 206 4.06 20.07 4.65
CA GLY A 206 2.59 20.25 4.62
C GLY A 206 1.84 19.34 3.67
N GLY A 207 2.28 18.10 3.51
CA GLY A 207 1.63 17.06 2.71
C GLY A 207 1.50 17.43 1.24
N ALA A 208 0.35 17.05 0.66
CA ALA A 208 0.04 17.35 -0.74
C ALA A 208 0.01 18.87 -1.04
N ALA A 209 -0.45 19.69 -0.09
CA ALA A 209 -0.44 21.15 -0.25
C ALA A 209 0.99 21.71 -0.28
N GLY A 210 1.88 21.20 0.57
CA GLY A 210 3.30 21.55 0.54
C GLY A 210 3.98 21.18 -0.77
N LEU A 211 3.68 20.00 -1.33
CA LEU A 211 4.18 19.60 -2.64
C LEU A 211 3.64 20.52 -3.76
N ALA A 212 2.36 20.85 -3.76
CA ALA A 212 1.78 21.78 -4.74
C ALA A 212 2.45 23.17 -4.66
N VAL A 213 2.76 23.66 -3.46
CA VAL A 213 3.47 24.94 -3.24
C VAL A 213 4.90 24.93 -3.77
N LEU A 214 5.56 23.76 -3.72
CA LEU A 214 6.89 23.59 -4.31
C LEU A 214 6.83 23.72 -5.84
N GLU A 215 5.84 23.08 -6.48
CA GLU A 215 5.80 22.85 -7.92
C GLU A 215 5.04 23.92 -8.71
N GLU A 216 3.94 24.42 -8.19
CA GLU A 216 2.97 25.23 -8.93
C GLU A 216 2.90 26.67 -8.39
N PRO A 217 3.62 27.62 -9.02
CA PRO A 217 3.41 29.03 -8.73
C PRO A 217 2.06 29.49 -9.28
N TRP A 218 1.31 30.26 -8.48
CA TRP A 218 -0.02 30.75 -8.82
C TRP A 218 -0.20 32.21 -8.41
N ASP A 219 -1.19 32.88 -8.98
CA ASP A 219 -1.48 34.28 -8.69
C ASP A 219 -2.61 34.38 -7.65
N PRO A 220 -2.30 34.76 -6.38
CA PRO A 220 -3.32 34.86 -5.34
C PRO A 220 -4.27 36.04 -5.59
N PRO A 221 -5.56 35.91 -5.23
CA PRO A 221 -6.46 37.05 -5.22
C PRO A 221 -5.99 38.07 -4.17
N ALA A 222 -6.46 39.31 -4.30
CA ALA A 222 -6.18 40.34 -3.32
C ALA A 222 -6.58 39.88 -1.91
N GLY A 223 -5.74 40.16 -0.91
CA GLY A 223 -6.02 39.78 0.48
C GLY A 223 -4.81 39.33 1.29
N PRO A 224 -4.72 38.06 1.75
CA PRO A 224 -3.65 37.61 2.65
C PRO A 224 -2.24 37.87 2.10
N PHE A 225 -2.04 37.70 0.79
CA PHE A 225 -0.76 37.97 0.14
C PHE A 225 -0.34 39.44 0.23
N ASP A 226 -1.26 40.37 -0.04
CA ASP A 226 -0.98 41.82 -0.01
C ASP A 226 -0.65 42.33 1.39
N ARG A 227 -1.26 41.73 2.42
CA ARG A 227 -1.03 42.07 3.82
C ARG A 227 0.28 41.55 4.38
N ALA A 228 0.87 40.52 3.75
CA ALA A 228 2.08 39.88 4.26
C ALA A 228 3.29 40.82 4.25
N ARG A 229 3.52 41.56 3.15
CA ARG A 229 4.68 42.47 3.07
C ARG A 229 4.64 43.60 4.12
N PRO A 230 3.52 44.33 4.32
CA PRO A 230 3.40 45.28 5.42
C PRO A 230 3.65 44.66 6.79
N ALA A 231 3.14 43.45 7.04
CA ALA A 231 3.35 42.75 8.32
C ALA A 231 4.82 42.40 8.55
N LEU A 232 5.52 41.90 7.53
CA LEU A 232 6.96 41.59 7.60
C LEU A 232 7.79 42.86 7.87
N ILE A 233 7.46 43.98 7.21
CA ILE A 233 8.14 45.27 7.44
C ILE A 233 7.89 45.78 8.86
N ALA A 234 6.66 45.68 9.37
CA ALA A 234 6.32 46.10 10.73
C ALA A 234 6.99 45.26 11.82
N ALA A 235 7.44 44.05 11.49
CA ALA A 235 8.20 43.16 12.36
C ALA A 235 9.73 43.32 12.23
N ASP A 236 10.20 44.39 11.59
CA ASP A 236 11.63 44.67 11.34
C ASP A 236 12.35 43.54 10.56
N LEU A 237 11.61 42.78 9.73
CA LEU A 237 12.17 41.75 8.86
C LEU A 237 12.65 42.34 7.52
N PRO A 238 13.56 41.65 6.79
CA PRO A 238 14.09 42.14 5.52
C PRO A 238 12.99 42.43 4.49
N ALA A 239 13.29 43.32 3.55
CA ALA A 239 12.35 43.61 2.46
C ALA A 239 12.23 42.41 1.49
N PHE A 240 11.06 41.77 1.48
CA PHE A 240 10.75 40.69 0.53
C PHE A 240 10.24 41.24 -0.81
N ARG A 241 10.80 40.69 -1.90
CA ARG A 241 10.37 40.94 -3.29
C ARG A 241 9.23 39.98 -3.67
N PRO A 242 8.09 40.50 -4.16
CA PRO A 242 6.98 39.66 -4.58
C PRO A 242 7.15 39.13 -6.00
N TRP A 243 6.72 37.89 -6.21
CA TRP A 243 6.50 37.29 -7.54
C TRP A 243 5.45 36.19 -7.41
N ARG A 244 4.29 36.34 -8.07
CA ARG A 244 3.14 35.43 -7.94
C ARG A 244 2.81 35.19 -6.45
N ASN A 245 2.67 33.95 -6.02
CA ASN A 245 2.48 33.55 -4.63
C ASN A 245 3.77 33.51 -3.77
N ARG A 246 4.88 34.11 -4.22
CA ARG A 246 6.19 34.03 -3.55
C ARG A 246 6.65 35.39 -3.07
N LEU A 247 7.22 35.42 -1.87
CA LEU A 247 7.92 36.56 -1.29
C LEU A 247 9.37 36.12 -1.05
N SER A 248 10.35 36.78 -1.65
CA SER A 248 11.76 36.34 -1.59
C SER A 248 12.73 37.42 -1.13
N THR A 249 13.75 37.00 -0.39
CA THR A 249 14.98 37.75 -0.09
C THR A 249 16.17 37.07 -0.79
N ALA A 250 17.40 37.34 -0.36
CA ALA A 250 18.60 36.68 -0.90
C ALA A 250 18.72 35.19 -0.50
N SER A 251 18.17 34.80 0.65
CA SER A 251 18.32 33.44 1.22
C SER A 251 17.06 32.88 1.89
N LEU A 252 16.01 33.68 2.04
CA LEU A 252 14.72 33.28 2.61
C LEU A 252 13.60 33.52 1.61
N GLN A 253 12.66 32.59 1.54
CA GLN A 253 11.46 32.72 0.72
C GLN A 253 10.24 32.18 1.45
N LEU A 254 9.14 32.92 1.35
CA LEU A 254 7.81 32.47 1.73
C LEU A 254 7.01 32.17 0.47
N ARG A 255 6.20 31.11 0.52
CA ARG A 255 5.25 30.77 -0.54
C ARG A 255 3.86 30.58 0.04
N LEU A 256 2.87 31.26 -0.53
CA LEU A 256 1.47 31.12 -0.13
C LEU A 256 0.85 29.92 -0.83
N GLY A 257 0.32 28.99 -0.04
CA GLY A 257 -0.47 27.85 -0.52
C GLY A 257 -1.92 28.21 -0.81
N ARG A 258 -2.58 27.36 -1.60
CA ARG A 258 -4.02 27.48 -1.91
C ARG A 258 -4.90 27.16 -0.71
N ASP A 259 -4.33 26.51 0.30
CA ASP A 259 -4.90 26.25 1.62
C ASP A 259 -4.82 27.47 2.55
N GLY A 260 -4.16 28.55 2.13
CA GLY A 260 -4.05 29.81 2.88
C GLY A 260 -2.89 29.84 3.88
N LEU A 261 -2.02 28.82 3.88
CA LEU A 261 -0.84 28.78 4.74
C LEU A 261 0.41 29.31 4.02
N TRP A 262 1.34 29.87 4.79
CA TRP A 262 2.66 30.28 4.35
C TRP A 262 3.67 29.17 4.61
N TYR A 263 4.41 28.84 3.57
CA TYR A 263 5.45 27.82 3.59
C TYR A 263 6.82 28.48 3.52
N GLY A 264 7.68 28.11 4.46
CA GLY A 264 9.03 28.61 4.59
C GLY A 264 10.04 27.84 3.72
N TYR A 265 10.93 28.58 3.07
CA TYR A 265 12.03 28.05 2.25
C TYR A 265 13.33 28.80 2.53
N GLU A 266 14.45 28.08 2.47
CA GLU A 266 15.80 28.61 2.60
C GLU A 266 16.64 28.25 1.36
N SER A 267 17.58 29.12 1.00
CA SER A 267 18.63 28.83 0.03
C SER A 267 19.92 29.54 0.40
N ASP A 268 21.06 29.05 -0.12
CA ASP A 268 22.29 29.82 -0.08
C ASP A 268 22.13 31.14 -0.84
N ALA A 269 22.77 32.20 -0.33
CA ALA A 269 22.64 33.53 -0.92
C ALA A 269 23.05 33.54 -2.41
N GLY A 270 22.12 33.93 -3.28
CA GLY A 270 22.34 33.99 -4.73
C GLY A 270 22.19 32.65 -5.46
N ARG A 271 21.76 31.58 -4.78
CA ARG A 271 21.33 30.32 -5.38
C ARG A 271 19.80 30.27 -5.48
N GLU A 272 19.30 29.66 -6.54
CA GLU A 272 17.86 29.39 -6.71
C GLU A 272 17.44 28.01 -6.18
N ASP A 273 18.31 27.36 -5.40
CA ASP A 273 18.07 26.06 -4.79
C ASP A 273 17.28 26.18 -3.47
N TRP A 274 16.01 26.52 -3.60
CA TRP A 274 15.09 26.69 -2.46
C TRP A 274 14.71 25.33 -1.84
N TRP A 275 15.03 25.17 -0.55
CA TRP A 275 14.70 24.00 0.25
C TRP A 275 13.57 24.28 1.26
N PRO A 276 12.51 23.46 1.32
CA PRO A 276 11.44 23.57 2.30
C PRO A 276 11.95 23.45 3.75
N ARG A 277 11.52 24.35 4.64
CA ARG A 277 11.97 24.42 6.05
C ARG A 277 10.87 24.90 6.98
N GLY A 278 10.92 24.48 8.25
CA GLY A 278 9.98 24.91 9.27
C GLY A 278 8.56 24.34 9.11
N THR A 279 7.63 24.83 9.94
CA THR A 279 6.21 24.44 9.91
C THR A 279 5.41 25.54 9.21
N PRO A 280 4.45 25.20 8.33
CA PRO A 280 3.61 26.20 7.68
C PRO A 280 2.62 26.82 8.68
N ASP A 281 2.34 28.11 8.52
CA ASP A 281 1.47 28.90 9.40
C ASP A 281 0.63 29.91 8.59
N ALA A 282 -0.51 30.34 9.13
CA ALA A 282 -1.30 31.42 8.54
C ALA A 282 -0.62 32.80 8.66
N ASP A 283 0.25 32.98 9.66
CA ASP A 283 1.04 34.20 9.85
C ASP A 283 2.42 34.11 9.17
N PRO A 284 2.71 34.93 8.13
CA PRO A 284 4.00 34.93 7.46
C PRO A 284 5.16 35.38 8.37
N VAL A 285 4.90 36.20 9.40
CA VAL A 285 5.92 36.65 10.34
C VAL A 285 6.37 35.48 11.22
N GLY A 286 5.41 34.73 11.79
CA GLY A 286 5.68 33.52 12.56
C GLY A 286 6.56 32.50 11.80
N VAL A 287 6.28 32.27 10.51
CA VAL A 287 7.09 31.35 9.69
C VAL A 287 8.54 31.81 9.59
N ILE A 288 8.80 33.09 9.28
CA ILE A 288 10.17 33.61 9.16
C ILE A 288 10.89 33.63 10.51
N THR A 289 10.21 34.04 11.58
CA THR A 289 10.77 34.07 12.94
C THR A 289 11.22 32.67 13.36
N ALA A 290 10.38 31.65 13.12
CA ALA A 290 10.71 30.26 13.39
C ALA A 290 11.90 29.75 12.55
N LEU A 291 12.00 30.13 11.27
CA LEU A 291 13.14 29.79 10.41
C LEU A 291 14.46 30.41 10.91
N LEU A 292 14.40 31.66 11.37
CA LEU A 292 15.55 32.36 11.94
C LEU A 292 15.95 31.85 13.33
N GLY A 293 15.20 30.90 13.91
CA GLY A 293 15.41 30.40 15.26
C GLY A 293 15.20 31.46 16.33
N ARG A 294 14.29 32.41 16.07
CA ARG A 294 13.94 33.52 16.97
C ARG A 294 12.60 33.27 17.66
#